data_AF-A0A533V9E5-F1
#
_entry.id   AF-A0A533V9E5-F1
#
_cell.length_a   1.000
_cell.length_b   1.000
_cell.length_c   1.000
_cell.angle_alpha   90.00
_cell.angle_beta   90.00
_cell.angle_gamma   90.00
#
_symmetry.space_group_name_H-M   'P 1'
#
loop_
_entity.id
_entity.type
_entity.pdbx_description
1 polymer ?
#
loop_
_entity_poly.entity_id
_entity_poly.type
_entity_poly.pdbx_seq_one_letter_code
_entity_poly.pdbx_strand_id
1 'polypeptide(L)'
;MSNPSDVNFNNIVRQIIKKSLFTDRQIEIILKRRNLADSDFAISKGAFYRQVSQCREKLLALYYSWILLKGLDVLRAEDVDVINRLSEQLSVIKNSDVFPEREDEVMSVIQELLNRTCKL
;
A
#
# COMPACT_ATOMS: atom_id res chain seq x y z
N MET A 1 -30.01 6.56 1.35
CA MET A 1 -29.52 5.17 1.39
C MET A 1 -28.02 5.24 1.19
N SER A 2 -27.24 5.24 2.27
CA SER A 2 -25.77 5.27 2.22
C SER A 2 -25.28 3.91 1.73
N ASN A 3 -24.73 3.85 0.51
CA ASN A 3 -23.99 2.68 0.02
C ASN A 3 -22.85 2.39 0.99
N PRO A 4 -22.84 1.26 1.71
CA PRO A 4 -21.70 0.89 2.52
C PRO A 4 -20.80 -0.01 1.67
N SER A 5 -19.75 0.57 1.06
CA SER A 5 -18.42 -0.07 0.96
C SER A 5 -17.50 0.58 -0.10
N ASP A 6 -17.22 1.87 0.03
CA ASP A 6 -15.88 2.33 -0.37
C ASP A 6 -15.04 2.19 0.89
N VAL A 7 -13.93 1.45 0.83
CA VAL A 7 -12.92 1.59 1.88
C VAL A 7 -12.51 3.06 1.83
N ASN A 8 -12.93 3.83 2.84
CA ASN A 8 -12.68 5.26 2.86
C ASN A 8 -11.23 5.52 3.27
N PHE A 9 -10.32 5.25 2.33
CA PHE A 9 -8.93 5.63 2.47
C PHE A 9 -8.85 7.16 2.51
N ASN A 10 -8.17 7.69 3.53
CA ASN A 10 -7.76 9.08 3.51
C ASN A 10 -6.82 9.35 2.31
N ASN A 11 -6.65 10.61 1.97
CA ASN A 11 -5.94 10.99 0.75
C ASN A 11 -4.47 10.52 0.78
N ILE A 12 -3.81 10.55 1.93
CA ILE A 12 -2.44 10.06 2.10
C ILE A 12 -2.33 8.58 1.71
N VAL A 13 -3.22 7.72 2.21
CA VAL A 13 -3.24 6.30 1.84
C VAL A 13 -3.49 6.14 0.34
N ARG A 14 -4.39 6.92 -0.27
CA ARG A 14 -4.62 6.90 -1.72
C ARG A 14 -3.38 7.29 -2.52
N GLN A 15 -2.65 8.32 -2.08
CA GLN A 15 -1.40 8.73 -2.73
C GLN A 15 -0.32 7.65 -2.63
N ILE A 16 -0.24 6.94 -1.50
CA ILE A 16 0.67 5.81 -1.34
C ILE A 16 0.26 4.65 -2.25
N ILE A 17 -1.03 4.31 -2.35
CA ILE A 17 -1.50 3.27 -3.27
C ILE A 17 -1.09 3.60 -4.71
N LYS A 18 -1.29 4.85 -5.16
CA LYS A 18 -0.88 5.30 -6.51
C LYS A 18 0.62 5.16 -6.80
N LYS A 19 1.47 5.25 -5.78
CA LYS A 19 2.93 5.04 -5.89
C LYS A 19 3.35 3.58 -5.70
N SER A 20 2.43 2.72 -5.26
CA SER A 20 2.70 1.31 -4.97
C SER A 20 2.57 0.43 -6.22
N LEU A 21 2.91 -0.86 -6.06
CA LEU A 21 2.71 -1.84 -7.13
C LEU A 21 1.23 -2.14 -7.42
N PHE A 22 0.30 -1.87 -6.49
CA PHE A 22 -1.10 -2.28 -6.57
C PHE A 22 -2.01 -1.10 -6.95
N THR A 23 -3.05 -1.36 -7.73
CA THR A 23 -4.11 -0.36 -7.98
C THR A 23 -5.09 -0.29 -6.81
N ASP A 24 -5.87 0.79 -6.71
CA ASP A 24 -6.95 0.92 -5.71
C ASP A 24 -7.85 -0.33 -5.67
N ARG A 25 -8.26 -0.78 -6.87
CA ARG A 25 -9.08 -1.98 -7.01
C ARG A 25 -8.40 -3.25 -6.50
N GLN A 26 -7.11 -3.40 -6.76
CA GLN A 26 -6.34 -4.56 -6.28
C GLN A 26 -6.19 -4.53 -4.76
N ILE A 27 -6.01 -3.35 -4.16
CA ILE A 27 -5.99 -3.17 -2.70
C ILE A 27 -7.33 -3.58 -2.09
N GLU A 28 -8.46 -3.11 -2.63
CA GLU A 28 -9.80 -3.53 -2.16
C GLU A 28 -9.97 -5.05 -2.24
N ILE A 29 -9.52 -5.68 -3.32
CA ILE A 29 -9.59 -7.15 -3.50
C ILE A 29 -8.74 -7.87 -2.46
N ILE A 30 -7.54 -7.35 -2.17
CA ILE A 30 -6.67 -7.89 -1.12
C ILE A 30 -7.36 -7.78 0.24
N LEU A 31 -7.93 -6.63 0.57
CA LEU A 31 -8.62 -6.40 1.84
C LEU A 31 -9.85 -7.32 1.99
N LYS A 32 -10.70 -7.42 0.96
CA LYS A 32 -11.84 -8.35 0.98
C LYS A 32 -11.39 -9.80 1.11
N ARG A 33 -10.38 -10.23 0.35
CA ARG A 33 -9.89 -11.61 0.39
C ARG A 33 -9.29 -11.98 1.75
N ARG A 34 -8.78 -10.99 2.50
CA ARG A 34 -8.24 -11.14 3.86
C ARG A 34 -9.27 -10.91 4.96
N ASN A 35 -10.54 -10.68 4.61
CA ASN A 35 -11.61 -10.29 5.56
C ASN A 35 -11.26 -9.05 6.39
N LEU A 36 -10.52 -8.11 5.81
CA LEU A 36 -10.11 -6.84 6.45
C LEU A 36 -11.04 -5.67 6.10
N ALA A 37 -11.79 -5.79 5.01
CA ALA A 37 -12.85 -4.87 4.63
C ALA A 37 -13.95 -5.64 3.91
N ASP A 38 -15.20 -5.25 4.11
CA ASP A 38 -16.29 -5.72 3.28
C ASP A 38 -16.47 -4.73 2.14
N SER A 39 -16.22 -5.18 0.92
CA SER A 39 -16.30 -4.35 -0.29
C SER A 39 -17.14 -5.05 -1.32
N ASP A 40 -18.18 -4.41 -1.83
CA ASP A 40 -19.00 -4.97 -2.89
C ASP A 40 -18.38 -4.72 -4.26
N PHE A 41 -18.26 -5.80 -5.02
CA PHE A 41 -17.67 -5.78 -6.36
C PHE A 41 -18.78 -6.06 -7.36
N ALA A 42 -19.06 -5.10 -8.25
CA ALA A 42 -19.93 -5.30 -9.41
C ALA A 42 -19.25 -6.15 -10.52
N ILE A 43 -18.72 -7.32 -10.15
CA ILE A 43 -18.06 -8.27 -11.05
C ILE A 43 -18.50 -9.70 -10.75
N SER A 44 -18.37 -10.59 -11.72
CA SER A 44 -18.66 -12.02 -11.51
C SER A 44 -17.67 -12.67 -10.53
N LYS A 45 -18.10 -13.74 -9.87
CA LYS A 45 -17.21 -14.54 -9.00
C LYS A 45 -15.92 -14.97 -9.72
N GLY A 46 -16.04 -15.40 -10.98
CA GLY A 46 -14.88 -15.80 -11.79
C GLY A 46 -13.91 -14.63 -12.05
N ALA A 47 -14.43 -13.44 -12.37
CA ALA A 47 -13.61 -12.25 -12.54
C ALA A 47 -12.89 -11.85 -11.24
N PHE A 48 -13.59 -11.95 -10.10
CA PHE A 48 -12.99 -11.72 -8.78
C PHE A 48 -11.82 -12.66 -8.50
N TYR A 49 -11.99 -13.98 -8.69
CA TYR A 49 -10.91 -14.93 -8.45
C TYR A 49 -9.71 -14.76 -9.40
N ARG A 50 -9.93 -14.33 -10.65
CA ARG A 50 -8.83 -13.95 -11.55
C ARG A 50 -8.04 -12.76 -11.00
N GLN A 51 -8.71 -11.73 -10.52
CA GLN A 51 -8.05 -10.58 -9.89
C GLN A 51 -7.30 -10.98 -8.60
N VAL A 52 -7.86 -11.90 -7.80
CA VAL A 52 -7.16 -12.46 -6.63
C VAL A 52 -5.87 -13.17 -7.05
N SER A 53 -5.88 -13.96 -8.13
CA SER A 53 -4.66 -14.62 -8.64
C SER A 53 -3.61 -13.59 -9.04
N GLN A 54 -4.01 -12.55 -9.78
CA GLN A 54 -3.11 -11.46 -10.19
C GLN A 54 -2.51 -10.73 -8.98
N CYS A 55 -3.32 -10.45 -7.95
CA CYS A 55 -2.83 -9.84 -6.71
C CYS A 55 -1.83 -10.75 -5.99
N ARG A 56 -2.09 -12.07 -5.96
CA ARG A 56 -1.21 -13.06 -5.36
C ARG A 56 0.13 -13.15 -6.09
N GLU A 57 0.12 -13.20 -7.42
CA GLU A 57 1.34 -13.23 -8.23
C GLU A 57 2.19 -11.98 -8.01
N LYS A 58 1.57 -10.81 -7.99
CA LYS A 58 2.24 -9.54 -7.70
C LYS A 58 2.84 -9.48 -6.30
N LEU A 59 2.13 -10.00 -5.30
CA LEU A 59 2.62 -10.06 -3.92
C LEU A 59 3.81 -11.04 -3.78
N LEU A 60 3.75 -12.19 -4.46
CA LEU A 60 4.87 -13.13 -4.51
C LEU A 60 6.09 -12.50 -5.19
N ALA A 61 5.90 -11.79 -6.31
CA ALA A 61 6.97 -11.08 -6.99
C ALA A 61 7.62 -10.05 -6.06
N LEU A 62 6.82 -9.26 -5.32
CA LEU A 62 7.34 -8.34 -4.31
C LEU A 62 8.18 -9.05 -3.24
N TYR A 63 7.74 -10.21 -2.74
CA TYR A 63 8.51 -10.98 -1.76
C TYR A 63 9.84 -11.50 -2.32
N TYR A 64 9.85 -12.04 -3.54
CA TYR A 64 11.09 -12.46 -4.19
C TYR A 64 12.02 -11.28 -4.46
N SER A 65 11.49 -10.13 -4.89
CA SER A 65 12.29 -8.90 -5.06
C SER A 65 12.90 -8.44 -3.74
N TRP A 66 12.15 -8.46 -2.64
CA TRP A 66 12.67 -8.11 -1.32
C TRP A 66 13.81 -9.05 -0.89
N ILE A 67 13.61 -10.36 -1.03
CA ILE A 67 14.63 -11.37 -0.71
C ILE A 67 15.89 -11.15 -1.55
N LEU A 68 15.75 -10.93 -2.86
CA LEU A 68 16.86 -10.71 -3.78
C LEU A 68 17.65 -9.44 -3.41
N LEU A 69 16.95 -8.31 -3.26
CA LEU A 69 17.60 -7.04 -2.96
C LEU A 69 18.26 -7.04 -1.58
N LYS A 70 17.66 -7.74 -0.61
CA LYS A 70 18.27 -7.92 0.72
C LYS A 70 19.50 -8.83 0.66
N GLY A 71 19.42 -9.95 -0.06
CA GLY A 71 20.51 -10.91 -0.20
C GLY A 71 21.71 -10.40 -1.01
N LEU A 72 21.51 -9.40 -1.86
CA LEU A 72 22.56 -8.70 -2.61
C LEU A 72 23.10 -7.44 -1.88
N ASP A 73 22.71 -7.23 -0.62
CA ASP A 73 23.07 -6.05 0.19
C ASP A 73 22.68 -4.70 -0.44
N VAL A 74 21.77 -4.70 -1.42
CA VAL A 74 21.19 -3.48 -2.03
C VAL A 74 20.24 -2.80 -1.04
N LEU A 75 19.45 -3.58 -0.31
CA LEU A 75 18.65 -3.10 0.83
C LEU A 75 19.40 -3.36 2.14
N ARG A 76 20.05 -2.32 2.68
CA ARG A 76 20.82 -2.42 3.93
C ARG A 76 19.88 -2.44 5.14
N ALA A 77 20.41 -2.72 6.33
CA ALA A 77 19.59 -2.73 7.56
C ALA A 77 18.97 -1.35 7.84
N GLU A 78 19.76 -0.28 7.64
CA GLU A 78 19.32 1.11 7.78
C GLU A 78 18.13 1.44 6.86
N ASP A 79 18.12 0.92 5.63
CA ASP A 79 17.06 1.16 4.66
C ASP A 79 15.75 0.50 5.09
N VAL A 80 15.84 -0.74 5.60
CA VAL A 80 14.70 -1.49 6.14
C VAL A 80 14.12 -0.79 7.38
N ASP A 81 14.96 -0.23 8.24
CA ASP A 81 14.50 0.51 9.43
C ASP A 81 13.71 1.77 9.06
N VAL A 82 14.14 2.52 8.04
CA VAL A 82 13.39 3.67 7.51
C VAL A 82 12.03 3.23 6.98
N ILE A 83 11.98 2.15 6.18
CA ILE A 83 10.73 1.61 5.62
C ILE A 83 9.77 1.15 6.73
N ASN A 84 10.30 0.50 7.77
CA ASN A 84 9.49 0.03 8.91
C ASN A 84 8.87 1.21 9.69
N ARG A 85 9.66 2.26 9.96
CA ARG A 85 9.15 3.48 10.62
C ARG A 85 8.07 4.18 9.80
N LEU A 86 8.27 4.30 8.48
CA LEU A 86 7.26 4.86 7.56
C LEU A 86 5.98 4.02 7.55
N SER A 87 6.11 2.69 7.59
CA SER A 87 4.95 1.77 7.63
C SER A 87 4.17 1.88 8.94
N GLU A 88 4.86 2.05 10.07
CA GLU A 88 4.24 2.27 11.37
C GLU A 88 3.49 3.61 11.39
N GLN A 89 4.11 4.69 10.88
CA GLN A 89 3.45 6.00 10.74
C GLN A 89 2.20 5.93 9.87
N LEU A 90 2.24 5.20 8.74
CA LEU A 90 1.07 5.00 7.90
C LEU A 90 -0.08 4.32 8.65
N SER A 91 0.24 3.37 9.55
CA SER A 91 -0.75 2.68 10.37
C SER A 91 -1.48 3.58 11.36
N VAL A 92 -0.83 4.67 11.79
CA VAL A 92 -1.41 5.73 12.62
C VAL A 92 -2.20 6.71 11.75
N ILE A 93 -1.60 7.17 10.65
CA ILE A 93 -2.19 8.17 9.75
C ILE A 93 -3.49 7.66 9.13
N LYS A 94 -3.58 6.39 8.72
CA LYS A 94 -4.78 5.83 8.08
C LYS A 94 -6.06 5.98 8.92
N ASN A 95 -5.94 6.14 10.24
CA ASN A 95 -7.05 6.29 11.17
C ASN A 95 -7.16 7.72 11.76
N SER A 96 -6.31 8.65 11.31
CA SER A 96 -6.22 10.01 11.85
C SER A 96 -6.85 11.03 10.91
N ASP A 97 -7.52 12.03 11.47
CA ASP A 97 -7.96 13.22 10.74
C ASP A 97 -6.74 14.13 10.52
N VAL A 98 -6.12 14.01 9.35
CA VAL A 98 -5.05 14.91 8.92
C VAL A 98 -5.70 16.09 8.20
N PHE A 99 -5.38 17.31 8.64
CA PHE A 99 -5.79 18.52 7.93
C PHE A 99 -5.31 18.47 6.48
N PRO A 100 -6.16 18.73 5.48
CA PRO A 100 -5.79 18.64 4.06
C PRO A 100 -4.49 19.37 3.71
N GLU A 101 -4.25 20.52 4.34
CA GLU A 101 -3.07 21.36 4.11
C GLU A 101 -1.76 20.70 4.55
N ARG A 102 -1.82 19.68 5.43
CA ARG A 102 -0.65 18.93 5.91
C ARG A 102 -0.42 17.63 5.14
N GLU A 103 -1.36 17.19 4.30
CA GLU A 103 -1.22 15.93 3.55
C GLU A 103 -0.05 15.99 2.57
N ASP A 104 0.11 17.12 1.88
CA ASP A 104 1.22 17.35 0.94
C ASP A 104 2.57 17.39 1.67
N GLU A 105 2.63 17.99 2.85
CA GLU A 105 3.83 18.01 3.69
C GLU A 105 4.22 16.58 4.13
N VAL A 106 3.24 15.80 4.60
CA VAL A 106 3.46 14.39 4.97
C VAL A 106 3.99 13.59 3.78
N MET A 107 3.38 13.74 2.60
CA MET A 107 3.82 13.04 1.39
C MET A 107 5.21 13.48 0.93
N SER A 108 5.55 14.76 1.08
CA SER A 108 6.89 15.28 0.80
C SER A 108 7.94 14.65 1.71
N VAL A 109 7.67 14.57 3.01
CA VAL A 109 8.59 13.93 3.98
C VAL A 109 8.78 12.44 3.67
N ILE A 110 7.70 11.71 3.35
CA ILE A 110 7.79 10.31 2.94
C ILE A 110 8.68 10.17 1.69
N GLN A 111 8.45 11.00 0.68
CA GLN A 111 9.23 10.99 -0.57
C GLN A 111 10.70 11.30 -0.33
N GLU A 112 11.01 12.29 0.51
CA GLU A 112 12.38 12.66 0.84
C GLU A 112 13.12 11.53 1.57
N LEU A 113 12.47 10.90 2.55
CA LEU A 113 13.05 9.77 3.27
C LEU A 113 13.33 8.59 2.33
N LEU A 114 12.37 8.26 1.45
CA LEU A 114 12.57 7.20 0.45
C LEU A 114 13.69 7.53 -0.53
N ASN A 115 13.83 8.78 -0.97
CA ASN A 115 14.92 9.20 -1.86
C ASN A 115 16.29 9.12 -1.18
N ARG A 116 16.39 9.45 0.12
CA ARG A 116 17.63 9.31 0.89
C ARG A 116 18.03 7.84 1.09
N THR A 117 17.05 6.97 1.23
CA THR A 117 17.22 5.52 1.36
C THR A 117 17.58 4.86 0.01
N CYS A 118 16.98 5.31 -1.09
CA CYS A 118 17.28 4.79 -2.42
C CYS A 118 18.55 5.44 -2.99
N LYS A 119 19.72 4.83 -2.75
CA LYS A 119 21.03 5.35 -3.18
C LYS A 119 21.46 4.88 -4.59
N LEU A 120 20.50 4.74 -5.50
CA LEU A 120 20.72 4.33 -6.90
C LEU A 120 20.86 5.53 -7.84
#